data_AF-A0A6P0XLD0-F1
#
_entry.id   AF-A0A6P0XLD0-F1
#
_cell.length_a   1.000
_cell.length_b   1.000
_cell.length_c   1.000
_cell.angle_alpha   90.00
_cell.angle_beta   90.00
_cell.angle_gamma   90.00
#
_symmetry.space_group_name_H-M   'P 1'
#
loop_
_entity.id
_entity.type
_entity.pdbx_description
1 polymer ?
#
loop_
_entity_poly.entity_id
_entity_poly.type
_entity_poly.pdbx_seq_one_letter_code
_entity_poly.pdbx_strand_id
1 'polypeptide(L)'
;MPLSRASGILLHPTSFPSRFGIGDLGHEAYNFVNFLRDSGQQIWQILPLGPTGFGNSPYLAYSAMAGNPLLISPDKLQDQELLSEEDLSNLPEFPNDQ
;
A
#
# COMPACT_ATOMS: atom_id res chain seq x y z
N MET A 1 -33.55 -1.17 -12.05
CA MET A 1 -32.64 -0.02 -12.23
C MET A 1 -31.48 -0.48 -13.11
N PRO A 2 -31.18 0.17 -14.24
CA PRO A 2 -30.00 -0.19 -15.00
C PRO A 2 -28.75 0.10 -14.16
N LEU A 3 -27.87 -0.89 -14.01
CA LEU A 3 -26.57 -0.70 -13.37
C LEU A 3 -25.68 0.10 -14.32
N SER A 4 -25.10 1.19 -13.83
CA SER A 4 -24.05 1.92 -14.56
C SER A 4 -22.86 0.99 -14.81
N ARG A 5 -22.33 1.00 -16.04
CA ARG A 5 -21.10 0.27 -16.35
C ARG A 5 -19.93 0.90 -15.59
N ALA A 6 -19.14 0.06 -14.92
CA ALA A 6 -17.92 0.44 -14.24
C ALA A 6 -16.82 -0.59 -14.52
N SER A 7 -15.57 -0.15 -14.44
CA SER A 7 -14.38 -1.01 -14.46
C SER A 7 -13.43 -0.62 -13.35
N GLY A 8 -12.50 -1.51 -13.02
CA GLY A 8 -11.55 -1.30 -11.95
C GLY A 8 -10.37 -2.24 -11.99
N ILE A 9 -9.45 -2.04 -11.05
CA ILE A 9 -8.23 -2.83 -10.90
C ILE A 9 -8.19 -3.45 -9.50
N LEU A 10 -7.83 -4.73 -9.45
CA LEU A 10 -7.43 -5.41 -8.22
C LEU A 10 -5.92 -5.25 -8.03
N LEU A 11 -5.50 -4.51 -7.00
CA LEU A 11 -4.10 -4.35 -6.64
C LEU A 11 -3.99 -4.09 -5.14
N HIS A 12 -3.27 -4.93 -4.40
CA HIS A 12 -3.10 -4.73 -2.97
C HIS A 12 -1.98 -3.70 -2.70
N PRO A 13 -2.08 -2.83 -1.68
CA PRO A 13 -1.06 -1.82 -1.41
C PRO A 13 0.35 -2.39 -1.18
N THR A 14 0.47 -3.61 -0.66
CA THR A 14 1.76 -4.30 -0.48
C THR A 14 2.52 -4.52 -1.78
N SER A 15 1.84 -4.48 -2.93
CA SER A 15 2.41 -4.67 -4.26
C SER A 15 2.87 -3.38 -4.92
N PHE A 16 2.69 -2.22 -4.28
CA PHE A 16 3.28 -0.99 -4.80
C PHE A 16 4.81 -1.04 -4.77
N PRO A 17 5.48 -0.42 -5.74
CA PRO A 17 6.92 -0.25 -5.67
C PRO A 17 7.26 0.57 -4.42
N SER A 18 8.31 0.18 -3.70
CA SER A 18 8.71 0.86 -2.48
C SER A 18 10.17 0.55 -2.16
N ARG A 19 10.88 1.56 -1.64
CA ARG A 19 12.26 1.39 -1.17
C ARG A 19 12.37 0.81 0.24
N PHE A 20 11.24 0.49 0.87
CA PHE A 20 11.16 -0.05 2.23
C PHE A 20 10.88 -1.57 2.24
N GLY A 21 10.99 -2.23 1.09
CA GLY A 21 10.82 -3.68 0.94
C GLY A 21 9.36 -4.16 0.81
N ILE A 22 8.39 -3.28 1.05
CA ILE A 22 6.96 -3.55 0.86
C ILE A 22 6.24 -2.25 0.45
N GLY A 23 5.23 -2.36 -0.42
CA GLY A 23 4.38 -1.23 -0.75
C GLY A 23 3.57 -0.74 0.45
N ASP A 24 3.29 0.57 0.49
CA ASP A 24 2.68 1.25 1.62
C ASP A 24 1.54 2.20 1.20
N LEU A 25 0.94 2.90 2.16
CA LEU A 25 -0.07 3.94 1.92
C LEU A 25 0.55 5.35 1.83
N GLY A 26 1.65 5.46 1.09
CA GLY A 26 2.41 6.68 0.85
C GLY A 26 2.22 7.25 -0.54
N HIS A 27 3.29 7.80 -1.10
CA HIS A 27 3.30 8.49 -2.39
C HIS A 27 2.79 7.61 -3.55
N GLU A 28 3.22 6.34 -3.59
CA GLU A 28 2.83 5.42 -4.67
C GLU A 28 1.34 5.06 -4.65
N ALA A 29 0.69 5.06 -3.48
CA ALA A 29 -0.76 4.91 -3.40
C ALA A 29 -1.49 6.09 -4.05
N TYR A 30 -1.02 7.33 -3.86
CA TYR A 30 -1.58 8.50 -4.55
C TYR A 30 -1.31 8.47 -6.05
N ASN A 31 -0.11 8.06 -6.46
CA ASN A 31 0.25 7.88 -7.88
C ASN A 31 -0.66 6.84 -8.54
N PHE A 32 -0.96 5.74 -7.86
CA PHE A 32 -1.89 4.72 -8.35
C PHE A 32 -3.33 5.25 -8.47
N VAL A 33 -3.82 6.03 -7.50
CA VAL A 33 -5.14 6.66 -7.60
C VAL A 33 -5.21 7.66 -8.76
N ASN A 34 -4.15 8.44 -8.99
CA ASN A 34 -4.03 9.31 -10.17
C ASN A 34 -4.08 8.48 -11.46
N PHE A 35 -3.36 7.36 -11.52
CA PHE A 35 -3.41 6.44 -12.66
C PHE A 35 -4.82 5.88 -12.89
N LEU A 36 -5.54 5.47 -11.84
CA LEU A 36 -6.93 5.00 -11.96
C LEU A 36 -7.84 6.09 -12.54
N ARG A 37 -7.73 7.32 -12.03
CA ARG A 37 -8.48 8.48 -12.54
C ARG A 37 -8.18 8.71 -14.02
N ASP A 38 -6.90 8.77 -14.38
CA ASP A 38 -6.46 9.11 -15.73
C ASP A 38 -6.77 8.00 -16.75
N SER A 39 -6.89 6.75 -16.29
CA SER A 39 -7.32 5.59 -17.09
C SER A 39 -8.83 5.33 -17.06
N GLY A 40 -9.62 6.21 -16.41
CA GLY A 40 -11.07 6.08 -16.32
C GLY A 40 -11.57 4.90 -15.47
N GLN A 41 -10.71 4.30 -14.65
CA GLN A 41 -11.10 3.26 -13.70
C GLN A 41 -11.87 3.88 -12.54
N GLN A 42 -12.96 3.24 -12.15
CA GLN A 42 -13.88 3.74 -11.13
C GLN A 42 -13.81 2.94 -9.82
N ILE A 43 -13.19 1.76 -9.87
CA ILE A 43 -13.14 0.82 -8.75
C ILE A 43 -11.68 0.44 -8.51
N TRP A 44 -11.26 0.52 -7.24
CA TRP A 44 -10.05 -0.11 -6.75
C TRP A 44 -10.45 -1.22 -5.78
N GLN A 45 -10.13 -2.46 -6.12
CA GLN A 45 -10.33 -3.60 -5.23
C GLN A 45 -9.01 -3.94 -4.53
N ILE A 46 -9.11 -4.24 -3.24
CA ILE A 46 -8.00 -4.67 -2.38
C ILE A 46 -8.35 -5.96 -1.63
N LEU A 47 -7.32 -6.67 -1.17
CA LEU A 47 -7.41 -7.73 -0.16
C LEU A 47 -7.60 -7.12 1.25
N PRO A 48 -7.86 -7.94 2.30
CA PRO A 48 -7.98 -7.43 3.67
C PRO A 48 -6.70 -6.73 4.16
N LEU A 49 -6.89 -5.59 4.84
CA LEU A 49 -5.80 -4.75 5.36
C LEU A 49 -5.36 -5.12 6.79
N GLY A 50 -5.78 -6.27 7.31
CA GLY A 50 -5.49 -6.68 8.68
C GLY A 50 -4.02 -7.07 8.89
N PRO A 51 -3.51 -7.01 10.13
CA PRO A 51 -2.16 -7.48 10.45
C PRO A 51 -2.05 -8.98 10.17
N THR A 52 -1.18 -9.35 9.23
CA THR A 52 -1.02 -10.73 8.77
C THR A 52 -0.39 -11.61 9.84
N GLY A 53 -0.92 -12.82 9.99
CA GLY A 53 -0.35 -13.88 10.81
C GLY A 53 0.73 -14.68 10.10
N PHE A 54 0.94 -15.90 10.56
CA PHE A 54 1.93 -16.81 9.97
C PHE A 54 1.69 -17.01 8.46
N GLY A 55 2.74 -16.87 7.66
CA GLY A 55 2.67 -17.03 6.21
C GLY A 55 2.18 -15.78 5.44
N ASN A 56 2.09 -14.62 6.09
CA ASN A 56 1.81 -13.33 5.46
C ASN A 56 0.48 -13.27 4.66
N SER A 57 -0.47 -14.16 4.97
CA SER A 57 -1.77 -14.18 4.30
C SER A 57 -2.67 -13.07 4.88
N PRO A 58 -3.26 -12.18 4.04
CA PRO A 58 -4.21 -11.18 4.51
C PRO A 58 -5.53 -11.80 5.01
N TYR A 59 -5.77 -13.08 4.74
CA TYR A 59 -6.93 -13.83 5.22
C TYR A 59 -6.67 -14.56 6.55
N LEU A 60 -5.44 -14.53 7.04
CA LEU A 60 -5.07 -15.08 8.35
C LEU A 60 -4.62 -13.94 9.26
N ALA A 61 -5.52 -13.01 9.58
CA ALA A 61 -5.19 -11.82 10.37
C ALA A 61 -5.33 -12.05 11.88
N TYR A 62 -4.48 -11.39 12.67
CA TYR A 62 -4.59 -11.39 14.14
C TYR A 62 -5.81 -10.60 14.66
N SER A 63 -6.35 -9.72 13.82
CA SER A 63 -7.50 -8.87 14.17
C SER A 63 -8.33 -8.60 12.92
N ALA A 64 -9.65 -8.63 13.07
CA ALA A 64 -10.60 -8.26 12.01
C ALA A 64 -10.81 -6.75 11.89
N MET A 65 -10.25 -5.95 12.80
CA MET A 65 -10.50 -4.49 12.89
C MET A 65 -9.23 -3.65 12.77
N ALA A 66 -8.07 -4.17 13.18
CA ALA A 66 -6.82 -3.43 13.10
C ALA A 66 -6.29 -3.36 11.66
N GLY A 67 -5.53 -2.31 11.36
CA GLY A 67 -4.74 -2.22 10.13
C GLY A 67 -3.37 -2.89 10.27
N ASN A 68 -2.80 -3.33 9.15
CA ASN A 68 -1.44 -3.85 9.09
C ASN A 68 -0.44 -2.68 9.22
N PRO A 69 0.36 -2.61 10.29
CA PRO A 69 1.31 -1.51 10.49
C PRO A 69 2.38 -1.44 9.39
N LEU A 70 2.66 -2.54 8.67
CA LEU A 70 3.61 -2.54 7.55
C LEU A 70 3.13 -1.72 6.35
N LEU A 71 1.86 -1.30 6.32
CA LEU A 71 1.32 -0.42 5.28
C LEU A 71 1.45 1.08 5.64
N ILE A 72 2.00 1.41 6.81
CA ILE A 72 2.28 2.81 7.18
C ILE A 72 3.50 3.27 6.38
N SER A 73 3.39 4.41 5.71
CA SER A 73 4.48 4.94 4.90
C SER A 73 5.50 5.71 5.73
N PRO A 74 6.78 5.28 5.77
CA PRO A 74 7.83 6.03 6.46
C PRO A 74 8.06 7.41 5.85
N ASP A 75 7.91 7.55 4.53
CA ASP A 75 8.00 8.86 3.85
C ASP A 75 6.97 9.85 4.36
N LYS A 76 5.72 9.40 4.54
CA LYS A 76 4.66 10.27 5.06
C LYS A 76 4.88 10.66 6.52
N LEU A 77 5.58 9.83 7.30
CA LEU A 77 5.96 10.17 8.67
C LEU A 77 7.10 11.20 8.68
N GLN A 78 8.06 11.10 7.76
CA GLN A 78 9.10 12.10 7.55
C GLN A 78 8.50 13.45 7.09
N ASP A 79 7.57 13.44 6.14
CA ASP A 79 6.82 14.64 5.70
C ASP A 79 6.12 15.36 6.87
N GLN A 80 5.78 14.62 7.92
CA GLN A 80 5.11 15.10 9.13
C GLN A 80 6.07 15.44 10.27
N GLU A 81 7.39 15.41 10.02
CA GLU A 81 8.45 15.62 11.03
C GLU A 81 8.38 14.63 12.21
N LEU A 82 7.74 13.47 12.03
CA LEU A 82 7.69 12.38 13.01
C LEU A 82 8.89 11.43 12.89
N LEU A 83 9.54 11.43 11.72
CA LEU A 83 10.82 10.77 11.47
C LEU A 83 11.82 11.78 10.91
N SER A 84 13.08 11.60 11.28
CA SER A 84 14.20 12.37 10.73
C SER A 84 14.79 11.70 9.48
N GLU A 85 15.64 12.42 8.75
CA GLU A 85 16.45 11.82 7.68
C GLU A 85 17.39 10.71 8.20
N GLU A 86 17.87 10.85 9.44
CA GLU A 86 18.79 9.91 10.07
C GLU A 86 18.12 8.56 10.33
N ASP A 87 16.83 8.55 10.69
CA ASP A 87 16.04 7.33 10.87
C ASP A 87 15.93 6.50 9.59
N LEU A 88 16.02 7.14 8.42
CA LEU A 88 15.91 6.51 7.09
C LEU A 88 17.27 6.35 6.38
N SER A 89 18.38 6.68 7.04
CA SER A 89 19.71 6.72 6.41
C SER A 89 20.33 5.34 6.15
N ASN A 90 19.92 4.31 6.89
CA ASN A 90 20.54 2.97 6.87
C ASN A 90 19.57 1.88 6.39
N LEU A 91 18.85 2.15 5.30
CA LEU A 91 17.97 1.15 4.68
C LEU A 91 18.79 0.01 4.03
N PRO A 92 18.35 -1.24 4.13
CA PRO A 92 18.98 -2.34 3.39
C PRO A 92 18.76 -2.17 1.88
N GLU A 93 19.70 -2.68 1.08
CA GLU A 93 19.49 -2.77 -0.36
C GLU A 93 18.45 -3.87 -0.67
N PHE A 94 17.45 -3.50 -1.47
CA PHE A 94 16.48 -4.45 -2.00
C PHE A 94 16.79 -4.72 -3.47
N PRO A 95 16.56 -5.95 -3.97
CA PRO A 95 16.69 -6.24 -5.40
C PRO A 95 15.78 -5.31 -6.22
N ASN A 96 16.31 -4.74 -7.30
CA ASN A 96 15.53 -3.91 -8.24
C ASN A 96 14.58 -4.74 -9.12
N ASP A 97 14.58 -6.07 -8.95
CA ASP A 97 13.98 -7.02 -9.87
C ASP A 97 12.88 -7.85 -9.18
N GLN A 98 11.63 -7.55 -9.53
CA GLN A 98 10.63 -8.52 -9.99
C GLN A 98 9.69 -7.86 -11.02
#